data_AF-A0A918PV45-F1
#
_entry.id   AF-A0A918PV45-F1
#
_cell.length_a   1.000
_cell.length_b   1.000
_cell.length_c   1.000
_cell.angle_alpha   90.00
_cell.angle_beta   90.00
_cell.angle_gamma   90.00
#
_symmetry.space_group_name_H-M   'P 1'
#
loop_
_entity.id
_entity.type
_entity.pdbx_description
1 polymer ?
#
loop_
_entity_poly.entity_id
_entity_poly.type
_entity_poly.pdbx_seq_one_letter_code
_entity_poly.pdbx_strand_id
1 'polypeptide(L)'
;MPVTEDRLTVTVQGTGDADGTYELECHPAGGTHPDGHGACARLDRNTTWGRSPFTPVPPGTMCTMQYGGPATAHITGTWTGRTVDAHFDRRDGCEIARWDALVPVLPAVHG
;
A
#
# COMPACT_ATOMS: atom_id res chain seq x y z
N MET A 1 -28.26 5.26 -0.46
CA MET A 1 -27.12 5.82 0.31
C MET A 1 -25.90 5.65 -0.57
N PRO A 2 -25.07 6.68 -0.82
CA PRO A 2 -23.89 6.48 -1.65
C PRO A 2 -22.97 5.52 -0.90
N VAL A 3 -22.79 4.32 -1.46
CA VAL A 3 -21.70 3.45 -1.05
C VAL A 3 -20.44 4.25 -1.32
N THR A 4 -19.65 4.52 -0.29
CA THR A 4 -18.35 5.16 -0.52
C THR A 4 -17.51 4.06 -1.13
N GLU A 5 -17.46 3.99 -2.45
CA GLU A 5 -16.63 3.01 -3.15
C GLU A 5 -15.18 3.36 -2.85
N ASP A 6 -14.56 2.54 -2.00
CA ASP A 6 -13.14 2.64 -1.73
C ASP A 6 -12.42 1.94 -2.88
N ARG A 7 -11.85 2.74 -3.78
CA ARG A 7 -11.17 2.26 -4.97
C ARG A 7 -9.74 2.73 -4.97
N LEU A 8 -8.83 1.78 -4.95
CA LEU A 8 -7.40 2.02 -4.95
C LEU A 8 -6.75 1.28 -6.11
N THR A 9 -5.82 1.95 -6.77
CA THR A 9 -4.97 1.40 -7.81
C THR A 9 -3.57 1.27 -7.23
N VAL A 10 -3.11 0.03 -7.09
CA VAL A 10 -1.80 -0.35 -6.57
C VAL A 10 -0.92 -0.74 -7.74
N THR A 11 0.05 0.09 -8.08
CA THR A 11 1.05 -0.21 -9.11
C THR A 11 2.34 -0.64 -8.44
N VAL A 12 2.83 -1.83 -8.76
CA VAL A 12 4.07 -2.40 -8.23
C VAL A 12 5.08 -2.56 -9.36
N GLN A 13 6.34 -2.22 -9.09
CA GLN A 13 7.45 -2.32 -10.02
C GLN A 13 8.72 -2.80 -9.29
N GLY A 14 9.62 -3.52 -9.98
CA GLY A 14 10.90 -3.94 -9.40
C GLY A 14 10.78 -5.13 -8.43
N THR A 15 9.67 -5.85 -8.46
CA THR A 15 9.37 -7.09 -7.74
C THR A 15 9.38 -8.33 -8.66
N GLY A 16 9.55 -8.15 -9.97
CA GLY A 16 9.60 -9.25 -10.94
C GLY A 16 8.20 -9.72 -11.32
N ASP A 17 7.83 -10.95 -10.93
CA ASP A 17 6.54 -11.56 -11.32
C ASP A 17 5.32 -10.86 -10.70
N ALA A 18 5.51 -10.11 -9.62
CA ALA A 18 4.47 -9.30 -8.98
C ALA A 18 4.42 -7.86 -9.51
N ASP A 19 5.18 -7.55 -10.56
CA ASP A 19 5.12 -6.24 -11.23
C ASP A 19 3.84 -6.13 -12.04
N GLY A 20 3.11 -5.04 -11.81
CA GLY A 20 1.82 -4.82 -12.45
C GLY A 20 0.99 -3.78 -11.74
N THR A 21 -0.15 -3.48 -12.33
CA THR A 21 -1.17 -2.60 -11.75
C THR A 21 -2.35 -3.44 -11.30
N TYR A 22 -2.67 -3.36 -10.02
CA TYR A 22 -3.75 -4.06 -9.36
C TYR A 22 -4.80 -3.05 -8.89
N GLU A 23 -6.05 -3.31 -9.22
CA GLU A 23 -7.18 -2.54 -8.71
C GLU A 23 -7.72 -3.25 -7.48
N LEU A 24 -7.96 -2.47 -6.43
CA LEU A 24 -8.53 -2.91 -5.18
C LEU A 24 -9.80 -2.12 -4.94
N GLU A 25 -10.92 -2.83 -4.86
CA GLU A 25 -12.21 -2.26 -4.49
C GLU A 25 -12.59 -2.82 -3.13
N CYS A 26 -12.94 -1.95 -2.17
CA CYS A 26 -13.45 -2.35 -0.87
C CYS A 26 -14.87 -1.80 -0.72
N HIS A 27 -15.81 -2.67 -0.34
CA HIS A 27 -17.26 -2.41 -0.25
C HIS A 27 -18.02 -2.36 -1.60
N PRO A 28 -18.12 -3.48 -2.34
CA PRO A 28 -17.70 -4.85 -2.00
C PRO A 28 -16.22 -5.12 -2.31
N ALA A 29 -15.60 -6.06 -1.58
CA ALA A 29 -14.22 -6.47 -1.83
C ALA A 29 -14.09 -7.08 -3.24
N GLY A 30 -13.28 -6.47 -4.10
CA GLY A 30 -13.16 -6.82 -5.50
C GLY A 30 -11.92 -6.20 -6.18
N GLY A 31 -11.96 -6.18 -7.51
CA GLY A 31 -10.85 -5.73 -8.35
C GLY A 31 -9.95 -6.86 -8.86
N THR A 32 -8.79 -6.49 -9.40
CA THR A 32 -7.80 -7.42 -9.96
C THR A 32 -6.76 -7.88 -8.93
N HIS A 33 -6.84 -7.36 -7.70
CA HIS A 33 -5.91 -7.71 -6.64
C HIS A 33 -6.09 -9.19 -6.21
N PRO A 34 -5.01 -10.00 -6.18
CA PRO A 34 -5.09 -11.43 -5.90
C PRO A 34 -5.65 -11.76 -4.51
N ASP A 35 -5.43 -10.87 -3.53
CA ASP A 35 -6.02 -10.95 -2.19
C ASP A 35 -6.79 -9.67 -1.85
N GLY A 36 -7.85 -9.39 -2.59
CA GLY A 36 -8.66 -8.18 -2.37
C GLY A 36 -9.24 -8.10 -0.95
N HIS A 37 -9.76 -9.20 -0.42
CA HIS A 37 -10.38 -9.23 0.91
C HIS A 37 -9.35 -9.03 2.03
N GLY A 38 -8.19 -9.69 1.95
CA GLY A 38 -7.09 -9.51 2.92
C GLY A 38 -6.49 -8.11 2.86
N ALA A 39 -6.34 -7.55 1.66
CA ALA A 39 -5.89 -6.19 1.44
C ALA A 39 -6.86 -5.16 2.07
N CYS A 40 -8.16 -5.26 1.80
CA CYS A 40 -9.19 -4.41 2.42
C CYS A 40 -9.14 -4.50 3.94
N ALA A 41 -9.14 -5.71 4.52
CA ALA A 41 -9.08 -5.89 5.97
C ALA A 41 -7.77 -5.36 6.59
N ARG A 42 -6.67 -5.32 5.84
CA ARG A 42 -5.40 -4.74 6.29
C ARG A 42 -5.46 -3.21 6.27
N LEU A 43 -6.02 -2.63 5.21
CA LEU A 43 -6.25 -1.19 5.11
C LEU A 43 -7.22 -0.70 6.17
N ASP A 44 -8.32 -1.40 6.42
CA ASP A 44 -9.27 -1.06 7.49
C ASP A 44 -8.61 -1.04 8.87
N ARG A 45 -7.83 -2.07 9.19
CA ARG A 45 -7.10 -2.13 10.48
C ARG A 45 -6.08 -1.00 10.61
N ASN A 46 -5.36 -0.69 9.53
CA ASN A 46 -4.38 0.39 9.55
C ASN A 46 -5.01 1.78 9.50
N THR A 47 -6.24 1.90 8.98
CA THR A 47 -7.03 3.16 8.92
C THR A 47 -7.82 3.34 10.20
N THR A 48 -7.11 3.35 11.33
CA THR A 48 -7.69 3.54 12.65
C THR A 48 -7.22 4.90 13.17
N TRP A 49 -8.15 5.83 13.39
CA TRP A 49 -7.93 7.13 14.07
C TRP A 49 -6.91 8.08 13.42
N GLY A 50 -7.14 8.46 12.16
CA GLY A 50 -6.40 9.55 11.50
C GLY A 50 -4.95 9.20 11.11
N ARG A 51 -4.50 7.97 11.37
CA ARG A 51 -3.24 7.44 10.89
C ARG A 51 -3.49 6.75 9.56
N SER A 52 -3.06 7.39 8.48
CA SER A 52 -3.18 6.84 7.14
C SER A 52 -1.94 6.00 6.86
N PRO A 53 -2.06 4.72 6.47
CA PRO A 53 -0.88 3.92 6.06
C PRO A 53 -0.18 4.52 4.83
N PHE A 54 -0.90 5.41 4.14
CA PHE A 54 -0.47 6.15 2.96
C PHE A 54 0.43 7.35 3.28
N THR A 55 0.58 7.75 4.54
CA THR A 55 1.46 8.88 4.90
C THR A 55 2.94 8.51 4.68
N PRO A 56 3.71 9.34 3.95
CA PRO A 56 5.13 9.10 3.72
C PRO A 56 5.93 9.23 5.02
N VAL A 57 7.13 8.62 5.06
CA VAL A 57 8.06 8.79 6.18
C VAL A 57 8.49 10.27 6.24
N PRO A 58 8.37 10.94 7.40
CA PRO A 58 8.77 12.34 7.52
C PRO A 58 10.26 12.52 7.18
N PRO A 59 10.61 13.56 6.40
CA PRO A 59 12.01 13.85 6.12
C PRO A 59 12.75 14.14 7.43
N GLY A 60 13.91 13.50 7.62
CA GLY A 60 14.67 13.58 8.87
C GLY A 60 14.35 12.50 9.91
N THR A 61 13.46 11.55 9.58
CA THR A 61 13.33 10.32 10.38
C THR A 61 14.66 9.55 10.34
N MET A 62 15.16 9.13 11.50
CA MET A 62 16.37 8.32 11.59
C MET A 62 16.04 6.89 11.13
N CYS A 63 16.19 6.65 9.83
CA CYS A 63 15.99 5.34 9.21
C CYS A 63 17.33 4.62 9.07
N THR A 64 17.31 3.29 9.22
CA THR A 64 18.50 2.48 8.95
C THR A 64 18.80 2.52 7.46
N MET A 65 20.09 2.62 7.10
CA MET A 65 20.57 2.51 5.72
C MET A 65 20.52 1.04 5.23
N GLN A 66 19.31 0.49 5.14
CA GLN A 66 19.06 -0.87 4.70
C GLN A 66 18.39 -0.84 3.33
N TYR A 67 19.07 -1.38 2.33
CA TYR A 67 18.53 -1.50 0.99
C TYR A 67 17.81 -2.85 0.84
N GLY A 68 16.49 -2.82 0.70
CA GLY A 68 15.62 -3.99 0.57
C GLY A 68 15.34 -4.40 -0.88
N GLY A 69 15.80 -3.61 -1.86
CA GLY A 69 15.69 -3.91 -3.29
C GLY A 69 15.19 -2.74 -4.14
N PRO A 70 15.09 -2.92 -5.48
CA PRO A 70 14.60 -1.89 -6.38
C PRO A 70 13.07 -1.76 -6.39
N ALA A 71 12.38 -2.59 -5.62
CA ALA A 71 10.92 -2.64 -5.56
C ALA A 71 10.32 -1.29 -5.12
N THR A 72 9.37 -0.80 -5.90
CA THR A 72 8.57 0.39 -5.62
C THR A 72 7.10 0.10 -5.82
N ALA A 73 6.26 0.77 -5.05
CA ALA A 73 4.81 0.71 -5.20
C ALA A 73 4.20 2.11 -5.16
N HIS A 74 3.15 2.30 -5.94
CA HIS A 74 2.38 3.53 -6.00
C HIS A 74 0.92 3.20 -5.80
N ILE A 75 0.32 3.72 -4.75
CA ILE A 75 -1.09 3.54 -4.43
C ILE A 75 -1.80 4.87 -4.66
N THR A 76 -2.78 4.87 -5.56
CA THR A 76 -3.61 6.04 -5.87
C THR A 76 -5.09 5.70 -5.79
N GLY A 77 -5.95 6.68 -5.56
CA GLY A 77 -7.40 6.48 -5.64
C GLY A 77 -8.16 7.19 -4.54
N THR A 78 -9.25 6.59 -4.08
CA THR A 78 -10.10 7.12 -3.01
C THR A 78 -10.30 6.07 -1.92
N TRP A 79 -10.02 6.45 -0.68
CA TRP A 79 -10.19 5.60 0.50
C TRP A 79 -10.93 6.39 1.59
N THR A 80 -12.04 5.87 2.08
CA THR A 80 -12.88 6.49 3.12
C THR A 80 -13.26 7.94 2.80
N GLY A 81 -13.49 8.23 1.52
CA GLY A 81 -13.80 9.57 1.02
C GLY A 81 -12.61 10.55 0.93
N ARG A 82 -11.37 10.06 1.09
CA ARG A 82 -10.13 10.84 0.93
C ARG A 82 -9.38 10.38 -0.31
N THR A 83 -8.87 11.32 -1.09
CA THR A 83 -7.93 11.02 -2.17
C THR A 83 -6.63 10.51 -1.58
N VAL A 84 -6.20 9.35 -2.04
CA VAL A 84 -4.94 8.72 -1.65
C VAL A 84 -3.97 8.85 -2.82
N ASP A 85 -2.76 9.31 -2.52
CA ASP A 85 -1.60 9.24 -3.38
C ASP A 85 -0.40 8.96 -2.49
N ALA A 86 0.10 7.73 -2.54
CA ALA A 86 1.19 7.26 -1.71
C ALA A 86 2.19 6.44 -2.49
N HIS A 87 3.44 6.88 -2.43
CA HIS A 87 4.57 6.15 -2.95
C HIS A 87 5.26 5.39 -1.82
N PHE A 88 5.69 4.18 -2.13
CA PHE A 88 6.45 3.28 -1.27
C PHE A 88 7.68 2.82 -2.05
N ASP A 89 8.82 2.80 -1.38
CA ASP A 89 10.03 2.19 -1.90
C ASP A 89 10.65 1.30 -0.82
N ARG A 90 11.79 0.68 -1.12
CA ARG A 90 12.51 -0.19 -0.17
C ARG A 90 13.97 0.19 -0.10
N ARG A 91 14.26 1.50 -0.13
CA ARG A 91 15.63 2.02 -0.13
C ARG A 91 16.23 2.19 1.26
N ASP A 92 15.39 2.27 2.29
CA ASP A 92 15.78 2.34 3.70
C ASP A 92 14.87 1.48 4.59
N GLY A 93 15.28 1.29 5.85
CA GLY A 93 14.54 0.44 6.79
C GLY A 93 13.16 0.96 7.21
N CYS A 94 12.92 2.28 7.14
CA CYS A 94 11.59 2.82 7.44
C CYS A 94 10.62 2.53 6.31
N GLU A 95 11.05 2.72 5.06
CA GLU A 95 10.24 2.43 3.89
C GLU A 95 10.00 0.91 3.74
N ILE A 96 10.99 0.07 4.07
CA ILE A 96 10.81 -1.39 4.18
C ILE A 96 9.74 -1.74 5.24
N ALA A 97 9.86 -1.18 6.46
CA ALA A 97 8.89 -1.46 7.51
C ALA A 97 7.47 -0.97 7.14
N ARG A 98 7.38 0.14 6.41
CA ARG A 98 6.12 0.69 5.90
C ARG A 98 5.51 -0.20 4.81
N TRP A 99 6.34 -0.76 3.93
CA TRP A 99 5.94 -1.78 2.95
C TRP A 99 5.38 -3.02 3.64
N ASP A 100 6.12 -3.58 4.60
CA ASP A 100 5.75 -4.80 5.33
C ASP A 100 4.46 -4.60 6.16
N ALA A 101 4.24 -3.39 6.67
CA ALA A 101 3.00 -3.03 7.36
C ALA A 101 1.76 -3.10 6.44
N LEU A 102 1.94 -2.97 5.13
CA LEU A 102 0.86 -3.03 4.14
C LEU A 102 0.62 -4.42 3.57
N VAL A 103 1.50 -5.41 3.77
CA VAL A 103 1.23 -6.79 3.35
C VAL A 103 -0.07 -7.29 4.00
N PRO A 104 -1.03 -7.85 3.23
CA PRO A 104 -0.91 -8.35 1.85
C PRO A 104 -1.36 -7.38 0.73
N VAL A 105 -1.63 -6.10 1.01
CA VAL A 105 -1.95 -5.08 -0.01
C VAL A 105 -0.78 -4.89 -0.99
N LEU A 106 0.43 -4.97 -0.48
CA LEU A 106 1.65 -5.03 -1.28
C LEU A 106 2.17 -6.47 -1.26
N PRO A 107 2.85 -6.92 -2.34
CA PRO A 107 3.42 -8.25 -2.37
C PRO A 107 4.46 -8.40 -1.26
N ALA A 108 4.46 -9.59 -0.63
CA ALA A 108 5.47 -9.96 0.34
C ALA A 108 6.80 -10.19 -0.39
N VAL A 109 7.62 -9.15 -0.49
CA VAL A 109 8.98 -9.23 -1.02
C VAL A 109 9.95 -9.40 0.13
N HIS A 110 10.33 -10.64 0.40
CA HIS A 110 11.43 -10.95 1.31
C HIS A 110 12.71 -11.03 0.47
N GLY A 111 13.66 -10.12 0.75
CA GLY A 111 14.99 -10.12 0.14
C GLY A 111 15.93 -11.07 0.87
#